data_AF-C4P8J2-F1
#
_entry.id   AF-C4P8J2-F1
#
_cell.length_a   1.000
_cell.length_b   1.000
_cell.length_c   1.000
_cell.angle_alpha   90.00
_cell.angle_beta   90.00
_cell.angle_gamma   90.00
#
_symmetry.space_group_name_H-M   'P 1'
#
loop_
_entity.id
_entity.type
_entity.pdbx_description
1 polymer ?
#
loop_
_entity_poly.entity_id
_entity_poly.type
_entity_poly.pdbx_seq_one_letter_code
_entity_poly.pdbx_strand_id
1 'polypeptide(L)'
;FFPDLLPHLSSAKSPQQMLGAVAKAFAAPRLQVDPHRMKVISIMPCTAKKAEAARPEMNSAFRFIKDRSKGNGTALFPDIDLVLTTRELARLLKMARIDLRQMPEEHADPLLGAYTGAAPIFGRTGGVMEAA
;
A
#
# COMPACT_ATOMS: atom_id res chain seq x y z
N PHE A 1 -12.11 21.25 -9.46
CA PHE A 1 -13.05 21.05 -10.58
C PHE A 1 -14.46 20.69 -10.11
N PHE A 2 -14.69 19.72 -9.20
CA PHE A 2 -16.05 19.41 -8.68
C PHE A 2 -16.05 19.08 -7.17
N PRO A 3 -15.92 20.07 -6.27
CA PRO A 3 -15.89 19.82 -4.83
C PRO A 3 -17.21 19.28 -4.28
N ASP A 4 -18.34 19.64 -4.90
CA ASP A 4 -19.68 19.25 -4.45
C ASP A 4 -19.95 17.74 -4.59
N LEU A 5 -19.14 17.03 -5.37
CA LEU A 5 -19.24 15.58 -5.53
C LEU A 5 -18.48 14.78 -4.45
N LEU A 6 -17.69 15.44 -3.60
CA LEU A 6 -16.89 14.76 -2.56
C LEU A 6 -17.73 13.87 -1.63
N PRO A 7 -18.93 14.28 -1.16
CA PRO A 7 -19.76 13.43 -0.31
C PRO A 7 -20.27 12.15 -0.97
N HIS A 8 -20.23 12.07 -2.31
CA HIS A 8 -20.68 10.92 -3.09
C HIS A 8 -19.56 9.92 -3.42
N LEU A 9 -18.30 10.26 -3.13
CA LEU A 9 -17.20 9.33 -3.30
C LEU A 9 -17.29 8.22 -2.25
N SER A 10 -16.98 6.99 -2.65
CA SER A 10 -16.84 5.89 -1.71
C SER A 10 -15.85 6.28 -0.61
N SER A 11 -16.22 6.02 0.65
CA SER A 11 -15.34 6.22 1.80
C SER A 11 -14.22 5.18 1.86
N ALA A 12 -14.31 4.14 1.02
CA ALA A 12 -13.29 3.13 0.88
C ALA A 12 -11.98 3.75 0.40
N LYS A 13 -10.90 3.44 1.13
CA LYS A 13 -9.53 3.74 0.70
C LYS A 13 -9.20 3.01 -0.61
N SER A 14 -8.20 3.51 -1.34
CA SER A 14 -7.67 2.73 -2.48
C SER A 14 -6.96 1.46 -1.99
N PRO A 15 -6.79 0.42 -2.83
CA PRO A 15 -6.12 -0.83 -2.43
C PRO A 15 -4.71 -0.61 -1.86
N GLN A 16 -3.96 0.34 -2.42
CA GLN A 16 -2.68 0.79 -1.87
C GLN A 16 -2.81 1.18 -0.39
N GLN A 17 -3.75 2.08 -0.09
CA GLN A 17 -3.90 2.64 1.25
C GLN A 17 -4.54 1.66 2.23
N MET A 18 -5.41 0.78 1.74
CA MET A 18 -5.94 -0.33 2.52
C MET A 18 -4.81 -1.28 2.94
N LEU A 19 -4.02 -1.75 1.97
CA LEU A 19 -2.93 -2.69 2.24
C LEU A 19 -1.86 -2.07 3.14
N GLY A 20 -1.49 -0.81 2.93
CA GLY A 20 -0.53 -0.10 3.80
C GLY A 20 -0.96 -0.06 5.25
N ALA A 21 -2.23 0.27 5.50
CA ALA A 21 -2.79 0.27 6.85
C ALA A 21 -2.79 -1.14 7.46
N VAL A 22 -3.21 -2.16 6.69
CA VAL A 22 -3.25 -3.56 7.13
C VAL A 22 -1.83 -4.09 7.41
N ALA A 23 -0.85 -3.78 6.58
CA ALA A 23 0.53 -4.23 6.77
C ALA A 23 1.07 -3.79 8.14
N LYS A 24 0.88 -2.52 8.50
CA LYS A 24 1.40 -1.99 9.77
C LYS A 24 0.54 -2.33 10.97
N ALA A 25 -0.78 -2.39 10.84
CA ALA A 25 -1.66 -2.67 11.98
C ALA A 25 -1.85 -4.17 12.27
N PHE A 26 -1.82 -5.02 11.25
CA PHE A 26 -2.14 -6.44 11.35
C PHE A 26 -0.94 -7.36 11.13
N ALA A 27 -0.11 -7.09 10.12
CA ALA A 27 1.02 -7.96 9.78
C ALA A 27 2.24 -7.70 10.68
N ALA A 28 2.57 -6.45 10.99
CA ALA A 28 3.68 -6.09 11.88
C ALA A 28 3.71 -6.89 13.19
N PRO A 29 2.63 -6.99 14.00
CA PRO A 29 2.67 -7.78 15.23
C PRO A 29 2.84 -9.29 15.00
N ARG A 30 2.32 -9.83 13.88
CA ARG A 30 2.47 -11.25 13.52
C ARG A 30 3.88 -11.59 13.07
N LEU A 31 4.53 -10.64 12.41
CA LEU A 31 5.94 -10.73 12.01
C LEU A 31 6.88 -10.34 13.15
N GLN A 32 6.36 -9.99 14.33
CA GLN A 32 7.14 -9.49 15.47
C GLN A 32 8.02 -8.28 15.11
N VAL A 33 7.54 -7.44 14.19
CA VAL A 33 8.20 -6.22 13.74
C VAL A 33 7.50 -5.02 14.37
N ASP A 34 8.30 -4.09 14.89
CA ASP A 34 7.78 -2.78 15.30
C ASP A 34 7.20 -2.04 14.08
N PRO A 35 5.89 -1.67 14.08
CA PRO A 35 5.28 -0.95 12.97
C PRO A 35 5.95 0.38 12.62
N HIS A 36 6.67 1.02 13.56
CA HIS A 36 7.48 2.21 13.28
C HIS A 36 8.70 1.91 12.42
N ARG A 37 9.24 0.70 12.55
CA ARG A 37 10.41 0.22 11.81
C ARG A 37 10.01 -0.49 10.51
N MET A 38 8.75 -0.87 10.36
CA MET A 38 8.22 -1.42 9.12
C MET A 38 8.13 -0.34 8.03
N LYS A 39 8.76 -0.60 6.89
CA LYS A 39 8.63 0.22 5.68
C LYS A 39 7.76 -0.49 4.65
N VAL A 40 6.68 0.16 4.26
CA VAL A 40 5.77 -0.32 3.21
C VAL A 40 6.04 0.46 1.93
N ILE A 41 6.57 -0.23 0.93
CA ILE A 41 6.91 0.32 -0.39
C ILE A 41 5.91 -0.21 -1.41
N SER A 42 5.27 0.70 -2.14
CA SER A 42 4.28 0.35 -3.15
C SER A 42 4.82 0.55 -4.56
N ILE A 43 4.66 -0.45 -5.43
CA ILE A 43 5.03 -0.35 -6.85
C ILE A 43 3.77 -0.08 -7.65
N MET A 44 3.73 1.05 -8.36
CA MET A 44 2.51 1.55 -9.00
C MET A 44 2.74 1.96 -10.46
N PRO A 45 1.81 1.69 -11.38
CA PRO A 45 1.86 2.23 -12.73
C PRO A 45 1.44 3.71 -12.82
N CYS A 46 1.28 4.41 -11.67
CA CYS A 46 0.69 5.74 -11.57
C CYS A 46 1.56 6.68 -10.72
N THR A 47 1.78 7.90 -11.19
CA THR A 47 2.53 8.94 -10.45
C THR A 47 1.68 9.59 -9.36
N ALA A 48 0.37 9.74 -9.56
CA ALA A 48 -0.54 10.34 -8.57
C ALA A 48 -0.60 9.56 -7.25
N LYS A 49 -0.25 8.26 -7.27
CA LYS A 49 -0.15 7.42 -6.07
C LYS A 49 0.90 7.91 -5.07
N LYS A 50 1.95 8.59 -5.52
CA LYS A 50 2.92 9.27 -4.63
C LYS A 50 2.23 10.37 -3.82
N ALA A 51 1.42 11.20 -4.48
CA ALA A 51 0.67 12.26 -3.81
C ALA A 51 -0.41 11.69 -2.88
N GLU A 52 -1.07 10.60 -3.27
CA GLU A 52 -2.00 9.90 -2.37
C GLU A 52 -1.31 9.38 -1.12
N ALA A 53 -0.11 8.80 -1.22
CA ALA A 53 0.66 8.32 -0.07
C ALA A 53 1.17 9.45 0.83
N ALA A 54 1.49 10.61 0.27
CA ALA A 54 2.01 11.77 1.00
C ALA A 54 0.93 12.57 1.76
N ARG A 55 -0.35 12.22 1.62
CA ARG A 55 -1.46 12.89 2.32
C ARG A 55 -1.31 12.78 3.84
N PRO A 56 -1.33 13.88 4.60
CA PRO A 56 -1.18 13.85 6.07
C PRO A 56 -2.22 12.97 6.78
N GLU A 57 -3.40 12.80 6.18
CA GLU A 57 -4.48 11.95 6.68
C GLU A 57 -4.27 10.44 6.45
N MET A 58 -3.30 10.03 5.64
CA MET A 58 -3.01 8.61 5.33
C MET A 58 -2.10 7.98 6.39
N ASN A 59 -2.64 7.87 7.60
CA ASN A 59 -1.96 7.36 8.80
C ASN A 59 -2.90 6.50 9.68
N SER A 60 -3.80 5.73 9.06
CA SER A 60 -4.80 4.96 9.80
C SER A 60 -4.20 3.88 10.70
N ALA A 61 -3.12 3.22 10.29
CA ALA A 61 -2.45 2.25 11.16
C ALA A 61 -1.91 2.92 12.43
N PHE A 62 -1.30 4.10 12.29
CA PHE A 62 -0.86 4.90 13.42
C PHE A 62 -2.01 5.26 14.36
N ARG A 63 -3.13 5.78 13.82
CA ARG A 63 -4.32 6.11 14.63
C ARG A 63 -4.86 4.88 15.36
N PHE A 64 -5.03 3.77 14.66
CA PHE A 64 -5.52 2.51 15.22
C PHE A 64 -4.66 2.02 16.38
N ILE A 65 -3.33 2.07 16.23
CA ILE A 65 -2.39 1.65 17.27
C ILE A 65 -2.44 2.62 18.46
N LYS A 66 -2.41 3.93 18.21
CA LYS A 66 -2.47 4.97 19.25
C LYS A 66 -3.72 4.87 20.11
N ASP A 67 -4.88 4.65 19.49
CA ASP A 67 -6.15 4.52 20.20
C ASP A 67 -6.16 3.29 21.11
N ARG A 68 -5.53 2.20 20.68
CA ARG A 68 -5.41 0.95 21.47
C ARG A 68 -4.33 1.01 22.54
N SER A 69 -3.27 1.79 22.35
CA SER A 69 -2.16 1.91 23.29
C SER A 69 -2.41 2.94 24.40
N LYS A 70 -3.62 3.52 24.48
CA LYS A 70 -4.00 4.57 25.45
C LYS A 70 -3.00 5.73 25.51
N GLY A 71 -2.47 6.15 24.37
CA GLY A 71 -1.66 7.37 24.28
C GLY A 71 -0.21 7.24 24.74
N ASN A 72 0.38 6.03 24.77
CA ASN A 72 1.84 5.95 24.81
C ASN A 72 2.42 6.64 23.57
N GLY A 73 3.48 7.44 23.74
CA GLY A 73 4.04 8.35 22.73
C GLY A 73 4.52 7.67 21.45
N THR A 74 3.56 7.32 20.60
CA THR A 74 3.75 6.67 19.32
C THR A 74 4.14 7.77 18.33
N ALA A 75 5.31 7.68 17.69
CA ALA A 75 5.70 8.62 16.64
C ALA A 75 4.79 8.49 15.42
N LEU A 76 4.36 9.60 14.81
CA LEU A 76 3.54 9.54 13.61
C LEU A 76 4.26 8.77 12.48
N PHE A 77 3.57 7.84 11.84
CA PHE A 77 4.03 7.17 10.62
C PHE A 77 2.90 7.06 9.58
N PRO A 78 3.23 7.10 8.27
CA PRO A 78 2.24 6.95 7.21
C PRO A 78 1.87 5.48 7.00
N ASP A 79 0.72 5.23 6.37
CA ASP A 79 0.30 3.89 5.95
C ASP A 79 1.23 3.32 4.85
N ILE A 80 1.72 4.19 3.95
CA ILE A 80 2.67 3.87 2.87
C ILE A 80 3.88 4.80 2.99
N ASP A 81 5.10 4.24 3.05
CA ASP A 81 6.32 5.03 3.22
C ASP A 81 6.88 5.55 1.89
N LEU A 82 6.75 4.76 0.83
CA LEU A 82 7.31 5.10 -0.48
C LEU A 82 6.47 4.50 -1.60
N VAL A 83 6.32 5.24 -2.69
CA VAL A 83 5.73 4.74 -3.93
C VAL A 83 6.76 4.84 -5.04
N LEU A 84 7.08 3.71 -5.67
CA LEU A 84 7.89 3.64 -6.88
C LEU A 84 7.00 3.39 -8.08
N THR A 85 7.29 4.05 -9.18
CA THR A 85 6.69 3.73 -10.47
C THR A 85 7.29 2.47 -11.06
N THR A 86 6.59 1.83 -11.99
CA THR A 86 7.15 0.71 -12.78
C THR A 86 8.49 1.07 -13.44
N ARG A 87 8.64 2.32 -13.90
CA ARG A 87 9.89 2.82 -14.50
C ARG A 87 11.03 2.97 -13.48
N GLU A 88 10.72 3.47 -12.29
CA GLU A 88 11.71 3.60 -11.20
C GLU A 88 12.17 2.22 -10.72
N LEU A 89 11.26 1.26 -10.55
CA LEU A 89 11.62 -0.12 -10.24
C LEU A 89 12.50 -0.73 -11.33
N ALA A 90 12.12 -0.59 -12.61
CA ALA A 90 12.91 -1.10 -13.72
C ALA A 90 14.33 -0.52 -13.75
N ARG A 91 14.49 0.76 -13.41
CA ARG A 91 15.81 1.39 -13.28
C ARG A 91 16.60 0.82 -12.11
N LEU A 92 15.96 0.62 -10.95
CA LEU A 92 16.60 0.04 -9.77
C LEU A 92 17.11 -1.38 -10.04
N LEU A 93 16.31 -2.23 -10.69
CA LEU A 93 16.72 -3.58 -11.07
C LEU A 93 17.92 -3.58 -12.02
N LYS A 94 17.92 -2.69 -13.02
CA LYS A 94 19.07 -2.52 -13.94
C LYS A 94 20.33 -2.06 -13.20
N MET A 95 20.20 -1.11 -12.26
CA MET A 95 21.33 -0.64 -11.44
C MET A 95 21.89 -1.76 -10.55
N ALA A 96 21.02 -2.63 -10.04
CA ALA A 96 21.40 -3.81 -9.26
C ALA A 96 21.88 -4.99 -10.12
N ARG A 97 21.93 -4.85 -11.46
CA ARG A 97 22.26 -5.92 -12.41
C ARG A 97 21.38 -7.17 -12.29
N ILE A 98 20.10 -6.96 -11.97
CA ILE A 98 19.08 -8.03 -11.87
C ILE A 98 18.34 -8.15 -13.21
N ASP A 99 18.36 -9.34 -13.80
CA ASP A 99 17.58 -9.70 -14.99
C ASP A 99 16.41 -10.61 -14.61
N LEU A 100 15.19 -10.04 -14.54
CA LEU A 100 13.98 -10.77 -14.19
C LEU A 100 13.71 -11.98 -15.10
N ARG A 101 14.20 -11.98 -16.35
CA ARG A 101 13.99 -13.08 -17.30
C ARG A 101 14.76 -14.35 -16.95
N GLN A 102 15.81 -14.19 -16.13
CA GLN A 102 16.67 -15.29 -15.69
C GLN A 102 16.31 -15.78 -14.28
N MET A 103 15.37 -15.12 -13.62
CA MET A 103 14.96 -15.49 -12.27
C MET A 103 13.95 -16.64 -12.29
N PRO A 104 14.01 -17.57 -11.32
CA PRO A 104 12.97 -18.57 -11.15
C PRO A 104 11.65 -17.91 -10.78
N GLU A 105 10.55 -18.60 -11.06
CA GLU A 105 9.24 -18.20 -10.54
C GLU A 105 9.17 -18.41 -9.03
N GLU A 106 8.60 -17.43 -8.32
CA GLU A 106 8.40 -17.47 -6.88
C GLU A 106 7.00 -16.98 -6.52
N HIS A 107 6.49 -17.46 -5.38
CA HIS A 107 5.20 -17.03 -4.85
C HIS A 107 5.38 -15.83 -3.92
N ALA A 108 4.38 -14.96 -3.88
CA ALA A 108 4.35 -13.88 -2.90
C ALA A 108 4.18 -14.43 -1.47
N ASP A 109 4.61 -13.64 -0.48
CA ASP A 109 4.43 -13.98 0.93
C ASP A 109 2.94 -14.17 1.28
N PRO A 110 2.55 -15.30 1.91
CA PRO A 110 1.14 -15.67 2.06
C PRO A 110 0.35 -14.74 2.99
N LEU A 111 1.02 -14.05 3.93
CA LEU A 111 0.35 -13.23 4.95
C LEU A 111 -0.42 -12.04 4.37
N LEU A 112 0.12 -11.42 3.32
CA LEU A 112 -0.44 -10.23 2.66
C LEU A 112 -0.51 -10.36 1.14
N GLY A 113 0.13 -11.36 0.56
CA GLY A 113 0.22 -11.58 -0.89
C GLY A 113 -0.89 -12.45 -1.46
N ALA A 114 -1.76 -13.02 -0.63
CA ALA A 114 -2.92 -13.76 -1.10
C ALA A 114 -3.93 -12.82 -1.77
N TYR A 115 -4.39 -13.19 -2.97
CA TYR A 115 -5.43 -12.46 -3.70
C TYR A 115 -6.41 -13.43 -4.36
N THR A 116 -7.65 -12.99 -4.55
CA THR A 116 -8.67 -13.74 -5.29
C THR A 116 -8.66 -13.35 -6.77
N GLY A 117 -9.33 -14.13 -7.62
CA GLY A 117 -9.39 -13.90 -9.08
C GLY A 117 -9.90 -12.53 -9.53
N ALA A 118 -10.47 -11.72 -8.63
CA ALA A 118 -10.91 -10.35 -8.89
C ALA A 118 -9.79 -9.30 -8.79
N ALA A 119 -8.69 -9.59 -8.08
CA ALA A 119 -7.58 -8.63 -7.94
C ALA A 119 -6.81 -8.34 -9.25
N PRO A 120 -6.56 -9.33 -10.13
CA PRO A 120 -5.86 -9.09 -11.40
C PRO A 120 -6.60 -8.14 -12.36
N ILE A 121 -7.93 -8.09 -12.32
CA ILE A 121 -8.73 -7.24 -13.22
C ILE A 121 -8.77 -5.78 -12.77
N PHE A 122 -8.39 -5.46 -11.53
CA PHE A 122 -8.39 -4.10 -10.97
C PHE A 122 -7.55 -3.11 -11.81
N GLY A 123 -6.52 -3.59 -12.51
CA GLY A 123 -5.68 -2.78 -13.40
C GLY A 123 -6.31 -2.41 -14.74
N ARG A 124 -7.52 -2.90 -15.06
CA ARG A 124 -8.26 -2.58 -16.29
C ARG A 124 -9.41 -1.63 -15.97
N THR A 125 -9.74 -0.75 -16.92
CA THR A 125 -10.96 0.08 -16.83
C THR A 125 -12.18 -0.81 -16.60
N GLY A 126 -12.99 -0.50 -15.58
CA GLY A 126 -14.15 -1.31 -15.19
C GLY A 126 -13.85 -2.40 -14.15
N GLY A 127 -12.60 -2.83 -13.98
CA GLY A 127 -12.27 -3.96 -13.08
C GLY A 127 -12.48 -3.69 -11.60
N VAL A 128 -12.45 -2.42 -11.16
CA VAL A 128 -12.83 -2.03 -9.79
C VAL A 128 -14.33 -2.22 -9.57
N MET A 129 -15.15 -1.89 -10.57
CA MET A 129 -16.61 -2.01 -10.50
C MET A 129 -17.03 -3.48 -10.61
N GLU A 130 -16.38 -4.25 -11.47
CA GLU A 130 -16.66 -5.68 -11.67
C GLU A 130 -16.28 -6.53 -10.45
N ALA A 131 -15.30 -6.08 -9.66
CA ALA A 131 -14.84 -6.76 -8.45
C ALA A 131 -15.62 -6.36 -7.17
N ALA A 132 -16.53 -5.37 -7.25
CA ALA A 132 -17.23 -4.78 -6.11
C ALA A 132 -18.54 -5.49 -5.75
#